data_AF-A0A1F5G6N7-F1
#
_entry.id   AF-A0A1F5G6N7-F1
#
_cell.length_a   1.000
_cell.length_b   1.000
_cell.length_c   1.000
_cell.angle_alpha   90.00
_cell.angle_beta   90.00
_cell.angle_gamma   90.00
#
_symmetry.space_group_name_H-M   'P 1'
#
loop_
_entity.id
_entity.type
_entity.pdbx_description
1 polymer ?
#
loop_
_entity_poly.entity_id
_entity_poly.type
_entity_poly.pdbx_seq_one_letter_code
_entity_poly.pdbx_strand_id
1 'polypeptide(L)'
;MSASTLSAKYRVEKEIVDAIVDGLNSGEMTVEQAQQAARDTLATVGEIEQHEDSLVNFYKNLSDKYPVFKILYTKVKDEIIKSREISQYRQALGAIDAGNFDSAHQIAKTALAETAHETKVS
;
A
#
# COMPACT_ATOMS: atom_id res chain seq x y z
N MET A 1 -17.46 20.41 10.45
CA MET A 1 -17.36 19.02 10.89
C MET A 1 -16.22 18.40 10.12
N SER A 2 -15.05 18.21 10.74
CA SER A 2 -13.92 17.55 10.11
C SER A 2 -14.29 16.09 9.89
N ALA A 3 -14.30 15.64 8.63
CA ALA A 3 -14.31 14.22 8.32
C ALA A 3 -13.16 13.60 9.12
N SER A 4 -13.49 12.76 10.10
CA SER A 4 -12.51 12.03 10.87
C SER A 4 -11.68 11.23 9.88
N THR A 5 -10.43 11.62 9.65
CA THR A 5 -9.46 10.81 8.93
C THR A 5 -9.42 9.47 9.68
N LEU A 6 -10.03 8.42 9.13
CA LEU A 6 -9.91 7.08 9.68
C LEU A 6 -8.41 6.81 9.84
N SER A 7 -7.97 6.37 11.02
CA SER A 7 -6.56 6.02 11.21
C SER A 7 -6.18 4.93 10.21
N ALA A 8 -4.93 4.94 9.74
CA ALA A 8 -4.44 3.93 8.80
C ALA A 8 -4.70 2.51 9.35
N LYS A 9 -4.52 2.33 10.65
CA LYS A 9 -4.90 1.14 11.40
C LYS A 9 -6.35 0.70 11.13
N TYR A 10 -7.33 1.58 11.38
CA TYR A 10 -8.75 1.22 11.23
C TYR A 10 -9.11 0.89 9.77
N ARG A 11 -8.50 1.58 8.79
CA ARG A 11 -8.65 1.22 7.37
C ARG A 11 -8.15 -0.19 7.08
N VAL A 12 -6.96 -0.53 7.56
CA VAL A 12 -6.38 -1.88 7.36
C VAL A 12 -7.22 -2.95 8.02
N GLU A 13 -7.61 -2.75 9.28
CA GLU A 13 -8.48 -3.69 10.00
C GLU A 13 -9.77 -3.98 9.22
N LYS A 14 -10.39 -2.93 8.69
CA LYS A 14 -11.60 -3.06 7.89
C LYS A 14 -11.36 -3.84 6.59
N GLU A 15 -10.34 -3.46 5.81
CA GLU A 15 -10.04 -4.12 4.53
C GLU A 15 -9.72 -5.61 4.71
N ILE A 16 -8.99 -5.96 5.78
CA ILE A 16 -8.71 -7.35 6.10
C ILE A 16 -9.99 -8.10 6.48
N VAL A 17 -10.84 -7.53 7.33
CA VAL A 17 -12.11 -8.16 7.72
C VAL A 17 -13.01 -8.40 6.50
N ASP A 18 -13.13 -7.41 5.62
CA ASP A 18 -13.93 -7.53 4.40
C ASP A 18 -13.39 -8.68 3.51
N ALA A 19 -12.07 -8.75 3.30
CA ALA A 19 -11.47 -9.85 2.54
C ALA A 19 -11.58 -11.22 3.22
N ILE A 20 -11.54 -11.27 4.56
CA ILE A 20 -11.79 -12.51 5.31
C ILE A 20 -13.22 -12.99 5.09
N VAL A 21 -14.21 -12.08 5.17
CA VAL A 21 -15.62 -12.41 4.95
C VAL A 21 -15.83 -12.91 3.52
N ASP A 22 -15.27 -12.23 2.53
CA ASP A 22 -15.37 -12.65 1.13
C ASP A 22 -14.69 -14.00 0.87
N GLY A 23 -13.52 -14.23 1.46
CA GLY A 23 -12.79 -15.51 1.38
C GLY A 23 -13.57 -16.67 2.01
N LEU A 24 -14.24 -16.44 3.14
CA LEU A 24 -15.09 -17.44 3.78
C LEU A 24 -16.37 -17.71 2.97
N ASN A 25 -17.00 -16.67 2.44
CA ASN A 25 -18.23 -16.80 1.64
C ASN A 25 -18.00 -17.50 0.30
N SER A 26 -16.82 -17.30 -0.31
CA SER A 26 -16.42 -17.94 -1.56
C SER A 26 -15.85 -19.35 -1.39
N GLY A 27 -15.48 -19.73 -0.16
CA GLY A 27 -14.78 -20.98 0.13
C GLY A 27 -13.30 -20.97 -0.24
N GLU A 28 -12.74 -19.82 -0.63
CA GLU A 28 -11.31 -19.64 -0.91
C GLU A 28 -10.46 -19.66 0.37
N MET A 29 -11.09 -19.55 1.54
CA MET A 29 -10.42 -19.54 2.83
C MET A 29 -11.22 -20.36 3.86
N THR A 30 -10.52 -21.15 4.70
CA THR A 30 -11.15 -21.87 5.82
C THR A 30 -11.29 -20.99 7.06
N VAL A 31 -12.09 -21.43 8.03
CA VAL A 31 -12.24 -20.74 9.32
C VAL A 31 -10.91 -20.67 10.08
N GLU A 32 -10.09 -21.73 10.04
CA GLU A 32 -8.77 -21.74 10.67
C GLU A 32 -7.83 -20.73 10.02
N GLN A 33 -7.82 -20.65 8.68
CA GLN A 33 -7.05 -19.66 7.93
C GLN A 33 -7.52 -18.24 8.24
N ALA A 34 -8.83 -18.00 8.32
CA ALA A 34 -9.39 -16.71 8.72
C ALA A 34 -8.94 -16.27 10.11
N GLN A 35 -8.98 -17.19 11.08
CA GLN A 35 -8.54 -16.94 12.45
C GLN A 35 -7.05 -16.63 12.51
N GLN A 36 -6.22 -17.34 11.74
CA GLN A 36 -4.79 -17.08 11.72
C GLN A 36 -4.46 -15.76 11.00
N ALA A 37 -5.12 -15.44 9.88
CA ALA A 37 -4.97 -14.15 9.19
C ALA A 37 -5.35 -12.97 10.10
N ALA A 38 -6.42 -13.10 10.90
CA ALA A 38 -6.81 -12.10 11.88
C ALA A 38 -5.76 -11.91 12.99
N ARG A 39 -5.17 -13.01 13.50
CA ARG A 39 -4.07 -12.94 14.49
C ARG A 39 -2.83 -12.28 13.92
N ASP A 40 -2.41 -12.67 12.71
CA ASP A 40 -1.26 -12.10 12.01
C ASP A 40 -1.46 -10.59 11.78
N THR A 41 -2.70 -10.18 11.45
CA THR A 41 -3.09 -8.78 11.29
C THR A 41 -2.98 -8.02 12.60
N LEU A 42 -3.60 -8.49 13.68
CA LEU A 42 -3.57 -7.82 14.98
C LEU A 42 -2.15 -7.68 15.54
N ALA A 43 -1.26 -8.64 15.28
CA ALA A 43 0.14 -8.57 15.70
C ALA A 43 0.91 -7.45 15.00
N THR A 44 0.54 -7.10 13.76
CA THR A 44 1.32 -6.19 12.91
C THR A 44 0.66 -4.81 12.76
N VAL A 45 -0.67 -4.72 12.91
CA VAL A 45 -1.43 -3.51 12.63
C VAL A 45 -1.10 -2.35 13.57
N GLY A 46 -0.57 -2.64 14.77
CA GLY A 46 -0.07 -1.62 15.69
C GLY A 46 1.19 -0.90 15.19
N GLU A 47 1.94 -1.51 14.28
CA GLU A 47 3.19 -0.97 13.72
C GLU A 47 2.96 -0.19 12.42
N ILE A 48 1.78 -0.36 11.80
CA ILE A 48 1.41 0.24 10.51
C ILE A 48 1.34 1.77 10.58
N GLU A 49 1.08 2.36 11.75
CA GLU A 49 1.02 3.82 11.89
C GLU A 49 2.39 4.51 11.71
N GLN A 50 3.49 3.75 11.65
CA GLN A 50 4.83 4.33 11.66
C GLN A 50 5.41 4.60 10.25
N HIS A 51 5.17 3.73 9.25
CA HIS A 51 5.78 3.86 7.92
C HIS A 51 4.94 3.25 6.79
N GLU A 52 4.85 3.93 5.63
CA GLU A 52 4.16 3.43 4.42
C GLU A 52 4.73 2.10 3.90
N ASP A 53 6.06 1.92 3.99
CA ASP A 53 6.71 0.69 3.56
C ASP A 53 6.35 -0.51 4.44
N SER A 54 6.06 -0.27 5.73
CA SER A 54 5.54 -1.31 6.63
C SER A 54 4.18 -1.80 6.19
N LEU A 55 3.36 -0.94 5.57
CA LEU A 55 2.05 -1.31 5.05
C LEU A 55 2.17 -2.25 3.83
N VAL A 56 3.04 -1.92 2.86
CA VAL A 56 3.28 -2.80 1.68
C VAL A 56 3.76 -4.17 2.11
N ASN A 57 4.74 -4.20 3.01
CA ASN A 57 5.32 -5.45 3.50
C ASN A 57 4.32 -6.29 4.28
N PHE A 58 3.44 -5.65 5.06
CA PHE A 58 2.34 -6.32 5.75
C PHE A 58 1.42 -7.05 4.75
N TYR A 59 0.88 -6.35 3.76
CA TYR A 59 -0.01 -6.98 2.79
C TYR A 59 0.70 -8.02 1.93
N LYS A 60 1.98 -7.80 1.59
CA LYS A 60 2.80 -8.80 0.89
C LYS A 60 2.87 -10.10 1.69
N ASN A 61 3.34 -10.02 2.93
CA ASN A 61 3.50 -11.17 3.81
C ASN A 61 2.17 -11.90 4.07
N LEU A 62 1.07 -11.14 4.17
CA LEU A 62 -0.26 -11.72 4.33
C LEU A 62 -0.72 -12.42 3.05
N SER A 63 -0.48 -11.85 1.88
CA SER A 63 -0.83 -12.44 0.59
C SER A 63 0.01 -13.67 0.23
N ASP A 64 1.28 -13.71 0.67
CA ASP A 64 2.16 -14.87 0.50
C ASP A 64 1.66 -16.08 1.30
N LYS A 65 1.00 -15.83 2.44
CA LYS A 65 0.41 -16.87 3.30
C LYS A 65 -1.02 -17.24 2.90
N TYR A 66 -1.84 -16.26 2.55
CA TYR A 66 -3.25 -16.45 2.21
C TYR A 66 -3.56 -15.74 0.87
N PRO A 67 -3.69 -16.50 -0.24
CA PRO A 67 -3.85 -15.94 -1.57
C PRO A 67 -5.02 -14.97 -1.75
N VAL A 68 -6.06 -15.07 -0.93
CA VAL A 68 -7.23 -14.17 -0.95
C VAL A 68 -6.84 -12.69 -0.79
N PHE A 69 -5.74 -12.38 -0.11
CA PHE A 69 -5.28 -10.99 0.06
C PHE A 69 -4.43 -10.46 -1.11
N LYS A 70 -4.18 -11.25 -2.17
CA LYS A 70 -3.32 -10.82 -3.29
C LYS A 70 -3.86 -9.58 -4.02
N ILE A 71 -5.18 -9.46 -4.12
CA ILE A 71 -5.83 -8.27 -4.70
C ILE A 71 -5.56 -7.04 -3.83
N LEU A 72 -5.70 -7.18 -2.50
CA LEU A 72 -5.43 -6.09 -1.57
C LEU A 72 -3.95 -5.68 -1.60
N TYR A 73 -3.02 -6.64 -1.62
CA TYR A 73 -1.60 -6.35 -1.79
C TYR A 73 -1.31 -5.55 -3.06
N THR A 74 -1.86 -5.98 -4.20
CA THR A 74 -1.68 -5.29 -5.49
C THR A 74 -2.20 -3.86 -5.43
N LYS A 75 -3.41 -3.68 -4.89
CA LYS A 75 -4.04 -2.36 -4.75
C LYS A 75 -3.19 -1.43 -3.88
N VAL A 76 -2.73 -1.90 -2.73
CA VAL A 76 -1.95 -1.08 -1.79
C VAL A 76 -0.57 -0.74 -2.36
N LYS A 77 0.07 -1.69 -3.04
CA LYS A 77 1.30 -1.46 -3.78
C LYS A 77 1.09 -0.33 -4.80
N ASP A 78 0.06 -0.41 -5.64
CA ASP A 78 -0.23 0.61 -6.66
C ASP A 78 -0.53 1.99 -6.06
N GLU A 79 -1.27 2.06 -4.94
CA GLU A 79 -1.54 3.32 -4.25
C GLU A 79 -0.26 4.00 -3.76
N ILE A 80 0.68 3.22 -3.22
CA ILE A 80 1.95 3.75 -2.70
C ILE A 80 2.88 4.19 -3.84
N ILE A 81 2.95 3.42 -4.93
CA ILE A 81 3.69 3.82 -6.13
C ILE A 81 3.19 5.18 -6.64
N LYS A 82 1.87 5.35 -6.78
CA LYS A 82 1.26 6.61 -7.21
C LYS A 82 1.52 7.75 -6.24
N SER A 83 1.46 7.49 -4.93
CA SER A 83 1.75 8.49 -3.90
C SER A 83 3.18 9.02 -4.01
N ARG A 84 4.15 8.12 -4.18
CA ARG A 84 5.57 8.44 -4.39
C ARG A 84 5.77 9.24 -5.68
N GLU A 85 5.16 8.81 -6.78
CA GLU A 85 5.22 9.49 -8.07
C GLU A 85 4.71 10.94 -7.97
N ILE A 86 3.56 11.15 -7.32
CA ILE A 86 3.00 12.49 -7.08
C ILE A 86 3.95 13.35 -6.22
N SER A 87 4.55 12.77 -5.18
CA SER A 87 5.51 13.47 -4.33
C SER A 87 6.74 13.93 -5.12
N GLN A 88 7.29 13.06 -5.97
CA GLN A 88 8.42 13.38 -6.83
C GLN A 88 8.08 14.45 -7.87
N TYR A 89 6.88 14.41 -8.48
CA TYR A 89 6.44 15.48 -9.38
C TYR A 89 6.28 16.82 -8.66
N ARG A 90 5.81 16.84 -7.40
CA ARG A 90 5.77 18.06 -6.60
C ARG A 90 7.16 18.62 -6.32
N GLN A 91 8.14 17.76 -6.05
CA GLN A 91 9.54 18.18 -5.90
C GLN A 91 10.11 18.74 -7.21
N ALA A 92 9.80 18.11 -8.35
CA ALA A 92 10.19 18.61 -9.66
C ALA A 92 9.59 19.99 -9.94
N LEU A 93 8.31 20.20 -9.63
CA LEU A 93 7.67 21.53 -9.73
C LEU A 93 8.34 22.56 -8.82
N GLY A 94 8.66 22.21 -7.56
CA GLY A 94 9.40 23.10 -6.67
C GLY A 94 10.79 23.47 -7.20
N ALA A 95 11.48 22.54 -7.88
CA ALA A 95 12.75 22.82 -8.53
C ALA A 95 12.59 23.74 -9.76
N ILE A 96 11.50 23.62 -10.52
CA ILE A 96 11.13 24.56 -11.59
C ILE A 96 10.92 25.97 -11.03
N ASP A 97 10.14 26.08 -9.95
CA ASP A 97 9.85 27.36 -9.29
C ASP A 97 11.12 28.04 -8.75
N ALA A 98 12.11 27.24 -8.34
CA ALA A 98 13.43 27.71 -7.92
C ALA A 98 14.40 28.01 -9.09
N GLY A 99 13.98 27.84 -10.34
CA GLY A 99 14.81 28.05 -11.54
C GLY A 99 15.85 26.95 -11.80
N ASN A 100 15.76 25.81 -11.10
CA ASN A 100 16.67 24.68 -11.23
C ASN A 100 16.08 23.59 -12.15
N PHE A 101 16.03 23.91 -13.44
CA PHE A 101 15.43 23.06 -14.47
C PHE A 101 16.15 21.71 -14.63
N ASP A 102 17.47 21.66 -14.45
CA ASP A 102 18.24 20.41 -14.53
C ASP A 102 17.84 19.45 -13.41
N SER A 103 17.68 19.94 -12.18
CA SER A 103 17.23 19.10 -11.07
C SER A 103 15.78 18.65 -11.25
N ALA A 104 14.90 19.53 -11.75
CA ALA A 104 13.52 19.16 -12.07
C ALA A 104 13.47 18.03 -13.11
N HIS A 105 14.29 18.13 -14.17
CA HIS A 105 14.36 17.11 -15.20
C HIS A 105 14.88 15.77 -14.67
N GLN A 106 15.92 15.78 -13.83
CA GLN A 106 16.43 14.56 -13.21
C GLN A 106 15.41 13.90 -12.27
N ILE A 107 14.71 14.68 -11.43
CA ILE A 107 13.68 14.15 -10.52
C ILE A 107 12.55 13.50 -11.31
N ALA A 108 12.03 14.16 -12.35
CA ALA A 108 10.95 13.62 -13.17
C ALA A 108 11.39 12.35 -13.93
N LYS A 109 12.64 12.31 -14.42
CA LYS A 109 13.19 11.15 -15.13
C LYS A 109 13.36 9.95 -14.18
N THR A 110 13.83 10.17 -12.96
CA THR A 110 13.97 9.12 -11.95
C THR A 110 12.60 8.59 -11.54
N ALA A 111 11.62 9.46 -11.30
CA ALA A 111 10.25 9.06 -10.98
C ALA A 111 9.66 8.11 -12.03
N LEU A 112 9.76 8.49 -13.31
CA LEU A 112 9.28 7.66 -14.42
C LEU A 112 10.00 6.29 -14.50
N ALA A 113 11.30 6.27 -14.22
CA ALA A 113 12.09 5.03 -14.26
C ALA A 113 11.74 4.07 -13.10
N GLU A 114 11.54 4.62 -11.89
CA GLU A 114 11.15 3.86 -10.70
C GLU A 114 9.74 3.26 -10.86
N THR A 115 8.76 4.07 -11.28
CA THR A 115 7.40 3.60 -11.57
C THR A 115 7.40 2.51 -12.66
N ALA A 116 8.16 2.72 -13.75
CA ALA A 116 8.24 1.73 -14.82
C ALA A 116 8.89 0.41 -14.39
N HIS A 117 9.83 0.43 -13.42
CA HIS A 117 10.43 -0.76 -12.87
C HIS A 117 9.46 -1.52 -11.96
N GLU A 118 8.78 -0.82 -11.05
CA GLU A 118 7.88 -1.42 -10.07
C GLU A 118 6.59 -1.99 -10.70
N THR A 119 6.19 -1.46 -11.87
CA THR A 119 5.06 -1.96 -12.67
C THR A 119 5.42 -3.23 -13.47
N LYS A 120 6.69 -3.43 -13.83
CA LYS A 120 7.15 -4.61 -14.60
C LYS A 120 7.39 -5.85 -13.74
N VAL A 121 7.49 -5.71 -12.43
CA VAL A 121 7.66 -6.82 -11.46
C VAL A 121 6.30 -7.18 -10.83
N SER A 122 5.22 -7.10 -11.61
CA SER A 122 3.86 -7.51 -11.19
C SER A 122 3.47 -8.85 -11.82
#